data_AF-A0A7X6TE18-F1
#
_entry.id   AF-A0A7X6TE18-F1
#
_cell.length_a   1.000
_cell.length_b   1.000
_cell.length_c   1.000
_cell.angle_alpha   90.00
_cell.angle_beta   90.00
_cell.angle_gamma   90.00
#
_symmetry.space_group_name_H-M   'P 1'
#
loop_
_entity.id
_entity.type
_entity.pdbx_description
1 polymer ?
#
loop_
_entity_poly.entity_id
_entity_poly.type
_entity_poly.pdbx_seq_one_letter_code
_entity_poly.pdbx_strand_id
1 'polypeptide(L)'
;KADFISLKAEVVSKGNSVEADGNLHEINTPLLRLLRTNIKSAKGTAFILAGGGYEMLKIKNEGEKMAFFLNSEGFDVAILEYHVSKVQNRNLALADALQAFRLLKTSGNEFGLEGKRLVIVGISSGGHLAARLVQKLGDKEQPDDLILISPTDLNETPVNSVFPIVRPPVQPTAGLFVSFSANDNKDWIYSAEEYAKTWRGYDGRAIFQLLPDSSYTSQGDTNPVDKQLKLPDNLKAFLNTQADNSTTTPNPAAIPVQGYAKQRYAEKRTLLAKEKYELLLIGNSISHNFEKPQYQPIWNQFFAPRKALNLGTSAYRTENILWDIQNGVLEGQTPKVVVLEIGTNNIDEKNYPTRHTAGQLAGGIEAIIKVLRAKLPDTKIIVLRCFPGCYGGPNPSSHRAILERASDMVSKLADGKHIFYCDVNHVFLNLDGSINHEAMPDWLHPGPAAAKAWVRAMEPLLCELMGDKSLDTEIPENSAIVPVPNLENNSYDWRGRHKEVLSIKDSINPEIVLIGNSITHLWGGEPRMRWADGNLREPNGPESWDSLFHNYRVLNLGFGWDRTQNVLWRLDRGELDGLHPRTVIINIG
;
A
#
# COMPACT_ATOMS: atom_id res chain seq x y z
N LYS A 1 -12.84 35.25 23.65
CA LYS A 1 -13.00 33.96 22.92
C LYS A 1 -11.84 33.07 23.37
N ALA A 2 -12.03 31.77 23.59
CA ALA A 2 -11.08 30.91 24.30
C ALA A 2 -9.69 30.81 23.64
N ASP A 3 -8.61 30.86 24.42
CA ASP A 3 -7.24 30.73 23.90
C ASP A 3 -6.74 29.28 23.90
N PHE A 4 -7.40 28.42 24.69
CA PHE A 4 -7.09 26.99 24.79
C PHE A 4 -8.37 26.16 24.76
N ILE A 5 -8.33 25.07 23.98
CA ILE A 5 -9.44 24.11 23.84
C ILE A 5 -8.89 22.70 24.10
N SER A 6 -9.56 21.91 24.93
CA SER A 6 -9.23 20.49 25.11
C SER A 6 -9.64 19.69 23.88
N LEU A 7 -9.03 18.51 23.67
CA LEU A 7 -9.45 17.63 22.56
C LEU A 7 -10.87 17.04 22.72
N LYS A 8 -11.55 17.35 23.84
CA LYS A 8 -12.98 17.09 24.09
C LYS A 8 -13.88 18.31 23.81
N ALA A 9 -13.37 19.33 23.13
CA ALA A 9 -14.08 20.58 22.80
C ALA A 9 -14.40 21.49 24.01
N GLU A 10 -13.69 21.33 25.14
CA GLU A 10 -13.92 22.16 26.32
C GLU A 10 -12.97 23.36 26.35
N VAL A 11 -13.51 24.53 26.70
CA VAL A 11 -12.69 25.74 26.91
C VAL A 11 -11.88 25.60 28.19
N VAL A 12 -10.57 25.78 28.10
CA VAL A 12 -9.65 25.71 29.24
C VAL A 12 -9.08 27.09 29.53
N SER A 13 -8.98 27.46 30.81
CA SER A 13 -8.54 28.79 31.23
C SER A 13 -7.02 28.98 31.19
N LYS A 14 -6.24 27.89 31.12
CA LYS A 14 -4.78 27.91 31.09
C LYS A 14 -4.25 26.74 30.25
N GLY A 15 -3.25 27.01 29.41
CA GLY A 15 -2.52 25.98 28.66
C GLY A 15 -1.46 25.25 29.48
N ASN A 16 -0.70 24.37 28.83
CA ASN A 16 0.44 23.70 29.46
C ASN A 16 1.57 24.71 29.78
N SER A 17 2.32 24.44 30.84
CA SER A 17 3.38 25.34 31.33
C SER A 17 4.59 25.31 30.39
N VAL A 18 4.95 26.47 29.84
CA VAL A 18 6.17 26.65 29.04
C VAL A 18 7.35 26.87 29.98
N GLU A 19 8.38 26.04 29.85
CA GLU A 19 9.58 26.10 30.67
C GLU A 19 10.49 27.28 30.28
N ALA A 20 11.53 27.55 31.08
CA ALA A 20 12.45 28.67 30.88
C ALA A 20 13.20 28.61 29.53
N ASP A 21 13.43 27.40 29.02
CA ASP A 21 14.01 27.13 27.71
C ASP A 21 13.07 27.46 26.54
N GLY A 22 11.80 27.78 26.82
CA GLY A 22 10.80 28.08 25.81
C GLY A 22 10.08 26.88 25.23
N ASN A 23 10.21 25.71 25.86
CA ASN A 23 9.64 24.46 25.39
C ASN A 23 8.56 23.93 26.34
N LEU A 24 7.70 23.05 25.82
CA LEU A 24 6.79 22.25 26.65
C LEU A 24 7.38 20.86 26.83
N HIS A 25 7.41 20.39 28.07
CA HIS A 25 7.87 19.06 28.46
C HIS A 25 6.72 18.30 29.14
N GLU A 26 6.74 16.96 29.07
CA GLU A 26 5.81 16.08 29.83
C GLU A 26 4.32 16.45 29.71
N ILE A 27 3.82 16.60 28.49
CA ILE A 27 2.42 16.94 28.23
C ILE A 27 1.53 15.72 28.50
N ASN A 28 0.75 15.79 29.58
CA ASN A 28 -0.22 14.75 29.97
C ASN A 28 -1.66 15.04 29.52
N THR A 29 -1.95 16.27 29.10
CA THR A 29 -3.27 16.67 28.62
C THR A 29 -3.11 17.47 27.34
N PRO A 30 -3.51 16.90 26.19
CA PRO A 30 -3.30 17.55 24.92
C PRO A 30 -4.33 18.67 24.72
N LEU A 31 -3.86 19.80 24.19
CA LEU A 31 -4.66 21.02 24.03
C LEU A 31 -4.42 21.65 22.66
N LEU A 32 -5.43 22.35 22.15
CA LEU A 32 -5.30 23.28 21.03
C LEU A 32 -5.10 24.69 21.58
N ARG A 33 -3.95 25.29 21.28
CA ARG A 33 -3.68 26.72 21.51
C ARG A 33 -4.12 27.51 20.27
N LEU A 34 -5.06 28.44 20.43
CA LEU A 34 -5.66 29.18 19.33
C LEU A 34 -5.12 30.61 19.25
N LEU A 35 -4.65 31.01 18.07
CA LEU A 35 -4.20 32.37 17.78
C LEU A 35 -4.97 32.88 16.56
N ARG A 36 -5.79 33.93 16.72
CA ARG A 36 -6.55 34.51 15.61
C ARG A 36 -5.74 35.54 14.87
N THR A 37 -5.98 35.67 13.57
CA THR A 37 -5.43 36.79 12.79
C THR A 37 -6.20 38.09 13.08
N ASN A 38 -5.52 39.23 12.98
CA ASN A 38 -6.14 40.55 13.05
C ASN A 38 -6.74 40.99 11.70
N ILE A 39 -6.61 40.17 10.65
CA ILE A 39 -7.19 40.44 9.32
C ILE A 39 -8.70 40.14 9.36
N LYS A 40 -9.51 41.08 8.85
CA LYS A 40 -10.99 41.10 8.98
C LYS A 40 -11.70 39.82 8.50
N SER A 41 -11.12 39.13 7.51
CA SER A 41 -11.58 37.83 7.04
C SER A 41 -10.36 36.94 6.90
N ALA A 42 -10.24 35.93 7.78
CA ALA A 42 -9.18 34.95 7.66
C ALA A 42 -9.30 34.19 6.33
N LYS A 43 -8.15 33.82 5.76
CA LYS A 43 -8.05 32.98 4.55
C LYS A 43 -8.38 31.52 4.84
N GLY A 44 -8.34 31.11 6.11
CA GLY A 44 -8.55 29.75 6.58
C GLY A 44 -7.86 29.52 7.92
N THR A 45 -7.73 28.26 8.30
CA THR A 45 -7.07 27.81 9.52
C THR A 45 -5.76 27.07 9.20
N ALA A 46 -4.67 27.41 9.88
CA ALA A 46 -3.43 26.65 9.87
C ALA A 46 -3.29 25.83 11.16
N PHE A 47 -3.08 24.53 11.00
CA PHE A 47 -2.90 23.57 12.08
C PHE A 47 -1.41 23.21 12.22
N ILE A 48 -0.78 23.68 13.29
CA ILE A 48 0.65 23.54 13.52
C ILE A 48 0.95 22.35 14.43
N LEU A 49 1.87 21.51 13.97
CA LEU A 49 2.52 20.42 14.69
C LEU A 49 4.01 20.79 14.83
N ALA A 50 4.37 21.40 15.96
CA ALA A 50 5.77 21.72 16.28
C ALA A 50 6.58 20.44 16.51
N GLY A 51 7.90 20.50 16.32
CA GLY A 51 8.82 19.40 16.57
C GLY A 51 9.37 19.38 18.00
N GLY A 52 10.51 18.70 18.17
CA GLY A 52 11.15 18.43 19.47
C GLY A 52 11.38 16.94 19.75
N GLY A 53 11.51 16.13 18.71
CA GLY A 53 11.91 14.72 18.80
C GLY A 53 10.87 13.78 19.41
N TYR A 54 9.62 14.23 19.60
CA TYR A 54 8.59 13.58 20.44
C TYR A 54 8.91 13.56 21.95
N GLU A 55 9.99 14.21 22.37
CA GLU A 55 10.40 14.29 23.78
C GLU A 55 9.88 15.57 24.45
N MET A 56 9.79 16.64 23.66
CA MET A 56 9.33 17.98 24.03
C MET A 56 8.67 18.66 22.84
N LEU A 57 8.02 19.81 23.05
CA LEU A 57 7.56 20.68 21.97
C LEU A 57 8.32 22.00 21.99
N LYS A 58 8.93 22.36 20.86
CA LYS A 58 9.56 23.67 20.66
C LYS A 58 8.54 24.77 20.43
N ILE A 59 7.71 25.00 21.45
CA ILE A 59 6.50 25.80 21.32
C ILE A 59 6.81 27.26 20.97
N LYS A 60 7.87 27.88 21.53
CA LYS A 60 8.22 29.27 21.18
C LYS A 60 8.77 29.38 19.75
N ASN A 61 9.78 28.59 19.40
CA ASN A 61 10.50 28.78 18.14
C ASN A 61 9.82 28.17 16.93
N GLU A 62 9.20 27.00 17.06
CA GLU A 62 8.53 26.31 15.95
C GLU A 62 7.01 26.52 15.98
N GLY A 63 6.41 26.65 17.16
CA GLY A 63 4.97 26.91 17.30
C GLY A 63 4.58 28.38 17.12
N GLU A 64 4.93 29.23 18.09
CA GLU A 64 4.48 30.63 18.17
C GLU A 64 5.03 31.49 17.05
N LYS A 65 6.34 31.39 16.73
CA LYS A 65 6.92 32.18 15.62
C LYS A 65 6.29 31.83 14.27
N MET A 66 6.05 30.54 14.00
CA MET A 66 5.32 30.11 12.81
C MET A 66 3.87 30.61 12.83
N ALA A 67 3.20 30.55 13.98
CA ALA A 67 1.84 31.08 14.14
C ALA A 67 1.77 32.58 13.84
N PHE A 68 2.72 33.38 14.33
CA PHE A 68 2.79 34.81 14.02
C PHE A 68 3.02 35.09 12.54
N PHE A 69 3.89 34.30 11.89
CA PHE A 69 4.09 34.38 10.45
C PHE A 69 2.78 34.09 9.68
N LEU A 70 2.11 32.97 9.97
CA LEU A 70 0.87 32.59 9.30
C LEU A 70 -0.29 33.55 9.58
N ASN A 71 -0.37 34.10 10.79
CA ASN A 71 -1.29 35.18 11.14
C ASN A 71 -1.06 36.41 10.26
N SER A 72 0.21 36.78 10.00
CA SER A 72 0.55 37.90 9.12
C SER A 72 0.21 37.63 7.66
N GLU A 73 0.13 36.36 7.25
CA GLU A 73 -0.32 35.94 5.93
C GLU A 73 -1.85 35.74 5.85
N GLY A 74 -2.57 35.96 6.96
CA GLY A 74 -4.03 36.01 7.03
C GLY A 74 -4.73 34.72 7.45
N PHE A 75 -4.04 33.77 8.07
CA PHE A 75 -4.66 32.55 8.60
C PHE A 75 -4.95 32.70 10.09
N ASP A 76 -6.06 32.12 10.56
CA ASP A 76 -6.17 31.76 11.97
C ASP A 76 -5.29 30.54 12.23
N VAL A 77 -4.76 30.40 13.45
CA VAL A 77 -3.80 29.34 13.78
C VAL A 77 -4.27 28.53 14.98
N ALA A 78 -4.14 27.21 14.86
CA ALA A 78 -4.29 26.26 15.95
C ALA A 78 -2.99 25.47 16.10
N ILE A 79 -2.33 25.59 17.25
CA ILE A 79 -1.13 24.81 17.59
C ILE A 79 -1.57 23.63 18.46
N LEU A 80 -1.18 22.40 18.10
CA LEU A 80 -1.39 21.24 18.96
C LEU A 80 -0.27 21.11 19.98
N GLU A 81 -0.64 21.16 21.25
CA GLU A 81 0.19 20.70 22.36
C GLU A 81 -0.09 19.20 22.56
N TYR A 82 0.60 18.33 21.82
CA TYR A 82 0.39 16.87 21.84
C TYR A 82 1.27 16.16 22.88
N HIS A 83 0.93 14.91 23.21
CA HIS A 83 1.71 14.09 24.14
C HIS A 83 3.15 13.91 23.66
N VAL A 84 4.10 14.30 24.52
CA VAL A 84 5.55 14.16 24.32
C VAL A 84 6.18 13.61 25.59
N SER A 85 7.12 12.68 25.44
CA SER A 85 7.92 12.16 26.56
C SER A 85 9.17 11.46 26.04
N LYS A 86 10.11 11.20 26.95
CA LYS A 86 11.33 10.43 26.67
C LYS A 86 11.08 8.95 26.32
N VAL A 87 9.85 8.45 26.50
CA VAL A 87 9.49 7.05 26.22
C VAL A 87 8.34 6.99 25.21
N GLN A 88 8.64 6.42 24.04
CA GLN A 88 7.73 5.95 22.99
C GLN A 88 6.30 6.56 22.94
N ASN A 89 6.19 7.85 22.58
CA ASN A 89 4.91 8.56 22.47
C ASN A 89 4.39 8.80 21.04
N ARG A 90 5.09 8.31 20.01
CA ARG A 90 4.74 8.57 18.60
C ARG A 90 3.28 8.18 18.25
N ASN A 91 2.74 7.11 18.84
CA ASN A 91 1.36 6.68 18.59
C ASN A 91 0.31 7.50 19.35
N LEU A 92 0.63 7.94 20.58
CA LEU A 92 -0.24 8.85 21.34
C LEU A 92 -0.32 10.22 20.66
N ALA A 93 0.83 10.76 20.23
CA ALA A 93 0.87 12.00 19.45
C ALA A 93 0.03 11.92 18.17
N LEU A 94 0.03 10.77 17.47
CA LEU A 94 -0.83 10.54 16.31
C LEU A 94 -2.32 10.51 16.67
N ALA A 95 -2.68 9.89 17.80
CA ALA A 95 -4.06 9.90 18.28
C ALA A 95 -4.53 11.32 18.62
N ASP A 96 -3.69 12.12 19.28
CA ASP A 96 -3.96 13.53 19.56
C ASP A 96 -4.14 14.33 18.28
N ALA A 97 -3.23 14.18 17.32
CA ALA A 97 -3.27 14.87 16.04
C ALA A 97 -4.54 14.55 15.25
N LEU A 98 -4.97 13.28 15.24
CA LEU A 98 -6.21 12.85 14.59
C LEU A 98 -7.45 13.44 15.29
N GLN A 99 -7.49 13.43 16.62
CA GLN A 99 -8.61 13.98 17.38
C GLN A 99 -8.69 15.50 17.22
N ALA A 100 -7.57 16.20 17.32
CA ALA A 100 -7.44 17.63 17.09
C ALA A 100 -7.86 18.03 15.67
N PHE A 101 -7.38 17.33 14.65
CA PHE A 101 -7.75 17.58 13.26
C PHE A 101 -9.26 17.44 13.04
N ARG A 102 -9.88 16.36 13.55
CA ARG A 102 -11.33 16.15 13.46
C ARG A 102 -12.12 17.23 14.20
N LEU A 103 -11.63 17.65 15.37
CA LEU A 103 -12.24 18.72 16.15
C LEU A 103 -12.20 20.05 15.38
N LEU A 104 -11.05 20.42 14.80
CA LEU A 104 -10.92 21.62 13.97
C LEU A 104 -11.85 21.59 12.76
N LYS A 105 -11.94 20.43 12.08
CA LYS A 105 -12.79 20.28 10.89
C LYS A 105 -14.30 20.34 11.20
N THR A 106 -14.72 19.82 12.35
CA THR A 106 -16.14 19.73 12.72
C THR A 106 -16.64 20.95 13.49
N SER A 107 -15.81 21.52 14.36
CA SER A 107 -16.22 22.53 15.35
C SER A 107 -15.33 23.77 15.36
N GLY A 108 -14.36 23.89 14.45
CA GLY A 108 -13.42 25.02 14.41
C GLY A 108 -14.10 26.40 14.36
N ASN A 109 -15.20 26.50 13.61
CA ASN A 109 -16.01 27.71 13.52
C ASN A 109 -16.59 28.15 14.87
N GLU A 110 -16.97 27.19 15.74
CA GLU A 110 -17.49 27.46 17.08
C GLU A 110 -16.41 28.10 17.98
N PHE A 111 -15.15 27.72 17.77
CA PHE A 111 -13.99 28.33 18.46
C PHE A 111 -13.52 29.64 17.82
N GLY A 112 -14.13 30.00 16.70
CA GLY A 112 -13.87 31.24 15.97
C GLY A 112 -12.78 31.18 14.92
N LEU A 113 -12.46 29.98 14.44
CA LEU A 113 -11.56 29.77 13.31
C LEU A 113 -12.37 29.72 12.01
N GLU A 114 -11.80 30.10 10.87
CA GLU A 114 -12.45 30.00 9.56
C GLU A 114 -12.26 28.60 8.93
N GLY A 115 -13.34 27.98 8.46
CA GLY A 115 -13.37 26.60 7.96
C GLY A 115 -13.16 26.42 6.45
N LYS A 116 -12.98 27.50 5.67
CA LYS A 116 -12.91 27.43 4.19
C LYS A 116 -11.65 26.77 3.62
N ARG A 117 -10.52 26.89 4.32
CA ARG A 117 -9.22 26.31 3.93
C ARG A 117 -8.51 25.82 5.17
N LEU A 118 -8.00 24.60 5.16
CA LEU A 118 -7.25 23.99 6.25
C LEU A 118 -5.85 23.60 5.77
N VAL A 119 -4.84 24.22 6.39
CA VAL A 119 -3.42 23.98 6.10
C VAL A 119 -2.80 23.24 7.28
N ILE A 120 -2.12 22.11 7.06
CA ILE A 120 -1.35 21.44 8.11
C ILE A 120 0.11 21.82 7.95
N VAL A 121 0.76 22.26 9.04
CA VAL A 121 2.17 22.63 9.07
C VAL A 121 2.89 21.77 10.11
N GLY A 122 3.79 20.91 9.67
CA GLY A 122 4.65 20.11 10.53
C GLY A 122 6.11 20.50 10.42
N ILE A 123 6.77 20.70 11.56
CA ILE A 123 8.19 21.09 11.61
C ILE A 123 8.99 19.99 12.32
N SER A 124 10.14 19.59 11.79
CA SER A 124 11.00 18.55 12.37
C SER A 124 10.21 17.24 12.66
N SER A 125 10.23 16.73 13.88
CA SER A 125 9.42 15.56 14.30
C SER A 125 7.90 15.80 14.23
N GLY A 126 7.46 17.05 14.26
CA GLY A 126 6.08 17.44 13.95
C GLY A 126 5.76 17.33 12.46
N GLY A 127 6.77 17.42 11.58
CA GLY A 127 6.68 17.07 10.16
C GLY A 127 6.41 15.58 9.96
N HIS A 128 7.12 14.72 10.69
CA HIS A 128 6.81 13.29 10.76
C HIS A 128 5.36 13.04 11.20
N LEU A 129 4.91 13.75 12.25
CA LEU A 129 3.55 13.61 12.78
C LEU A 129 2.49 14.06 11.77
N ALA A 130 2.74 15.18 11.09
CA ALA A 130 1.86 15.72 10.06
C ALA A 130 1.70 14.73 8.88
N ALA A 131 2.80 14.15 8.41
CA ALA A 131 2.78 13.13 7.36
C ALA A 131 2.01 11.87 7.80
N ARG A 132 2.20 11.41 9.05
CA ARG A 132 1.44 10.29 9.62
C ARG A 132 -0.03 10.58 9.78
N LEU A 133 -0.38 11.79 10.21
CA LEU A 133 -1.76 12.25 10.31
C LEU A 133 -2.42 12.15 8.93
N VAL A 134 -1.83 12.79 7.92
CA VAL A 134 -2.43 12.85 6.58
C VAL A 134 -2.56 11.48 5.92
N GLN A 135 -1.60 10.57 6.14
CA GLN A 135 -1.69 9.18 5.70
C GLN A 135 -2.92 8.43 6.26
N LYS A 136 -3.42 8.81 7.44
CA LYS A 136 -4.57 8.18 8.10
C LYS A 136 -5.91 8.78 7.72
N LEU A 137 -5.92 9.92 7.01
CA LEU A 137 -7.15 10.59 6.57
C LEU A 137 -7.68 9.96 5.29
N GLY A 138 -9.01 9.82 5.17
CA GLY A 138 -9.63 9.44 3.90
C GLY A 138 -9.52 10.53 2.84
N ASP A 139 -9.86 10.21 1.58
CA ASP A 139 -9.73 11.15 0.45
C ASP A 139 -10.54 12.45 0.64
N LYS A 140 -11.72 12.36 1.27
CA LYS A 140 -12.57 13.53 1.62
C LYS A 140 -12.13 14.24 2.90
N GLU A 141 -11.16 13.68 3.60
CA GLU A 141 -10.64 14.18 4.86
C GLU A 141 -9.31 14.90 4.74
N GLN A 142 -8.66 14.86 3.57
CA GLN A 142 -7.40 15.53 3.31
C GLN A 142 -7.47 17.06 3.58
N PRO A 143 -6.37 17.70 4.03
CA PRO A 143 -6.28 19.15 4.10
C PRO A 143 -6.20 19.77 2.70
N ASP A 144 -6.28 21.10 2.59
CA ASP A 144 -6.00 21.81 1.35
C ASP A 144 -4.49 21.78 1.06
N ASP A 145 -3.67 21.94 2.10
CA ASP A 145 -2.21 21.94 2.00
C ASP A 145 -1.55 21.20 3.17
N LEU A 146 -0.48 20.48 2.87
CA LEU A 146 0.47 19.91 3.83
C LEU A 146 1.83 20.57 3.64
N ILE A 147 2.35 21.18 4.70
CA ILE A 147 3.65 21.85 4.74
C ILE A 147 4.55 21.08 5.70
N LEU A 148 5.66 20.53 5.20
CA LEU A 148 6.65 19.80 5.96
C LEU A 148 7.98 20.56 5.94
N ILE A 149 8.42 21.06 7.09
CA ILE A 149 9.67 21.82 7.23
C ILE A 149 10.69 20.96 7.98
N SER A 150 11.78 20.62 7.29
CA SER A 150 12.84 19.70 7.73
C SER A 150 12.29 18.45 8.44
N PRO A 151 11.33 17.70 7.84
CA PRO A 151 10.70 16.57 8.51
C PRO A 151 11.74 15.49 8.86
N THR A 152 11.72 15.02 10.11
CA THR A 152 12.58 13.92 10.56
C THR A 152 11.89 12.57 10.37
N ASP A 153 12.65 11.48 10.45
CA ASP A 153 12.11 10.11 10.62
C ASP A 153 11.15 9.57 9.53
N LEU A 154 11.03 10.21 8.36
CA LEU A 154 10.18 9.68 7.27
C LEU A 154 10.68 8.33 6.71
N ASN A 155 11.94 7.98 6.99
CA ASN A 155 12.54 6.67 6.71
C ASN A 155 12.34 5.62 7.83
N GLU A 156 11.60 5.92 8.90
CA GLU A 156 11.29 4.93 9.94
C GLU A 156 10.55 3.74 9.33
N THR A 157 11.11 2.53 9.43
CA THR A 157 10.49 1.28 8.95
C THR A 157 10.05 0.38 10.12
N PRO A 158 8.94 -0.37 9.99
CA PRO A 158 8.64 -1.45 10.93
C PRO A 158 9.72 -2.55 10.92
N VAL A 159 9.82 -3.29 12.02
CA VAL A 159 10.62 -4.53 12.06
C VAL A 159 10.12 -5.50 10.98
N ASN A 160 11.04 -6.10 10.23
CA ASN A 160 10.77 -7.00 9.11
C ASN A 160 9.97 -6.35 7.96
N SER A 161 10.16 -5.05 7.74
CA SER A 161 9.67 -4.39 6.53
C SER A 161 10.70 -3.44 5.97
N VAL A 162 10.82 -3.44 4.64
CA VAL A 162 11.59 -2.41 3.94
C VAL A 162 10.80 -1.11 3.77
N PHE A 163 9.46 -1.15 3.82
CA PHE A 163 8.66 0.05 3.58
C PHE A 163 8.63 0.98 4.79
N PRO A 164 8.70 2.31 4.58
CA PRO A 164 8.54 3.25 5.68
C PRO A 164 7.14 3.16 6.26
N ILE A 165 7.04 3.36 7.58
CA ILE A 165 5.77 3.51 8.31
C ILE A 165 4.96 4.63 7.68
N VAL A 166 5.65 5.72 7.33
CA VAL A 166 5.07 6.92 6.75
C VAL A 166 5.13 6.87 5.24
N ARG A 167 3.96 6.88 4.62
CA ARG A 167 3.80 6.85 3.16
C ARG A 167 2.72 7.87 2.80
N PRO A 168 2.83 8.62 1.68
CA PRO A 168 1.74 9.53 1.33
C PRO A 168 0.40 8.81 1.18
N PRO A 169 -0.72 9.54 1.21
CA PRO A 169 -2.02 8.99 0.84
C PRO A 169 -1.98 8.29 -0.53
N VAL A 170 -2.88 7.33 -0.74
CA VAL A 170 -3.00 6.66 -2.05
C VAL A 170 -3.51 7.66 -3.10
N GLN A 171 -4.44 8.54 -2.74
CA GLN A 171 -4.96 9.62 -3.58
C GLN A 171 -4.82 10.97 -2.87
N PRO A 172 -3.61 11.55 -2.84
CA PRO A 172 -3.40 12.85 -2.22
C PRO A 172 -4.09 13.94 -3.04
N THR A 173 -4.96 14.72 -2.39
CA THR A 173 -5.64 15.88 -2.98
C THR A 173 -5.06 17.21 -2.50
N ALA A 174 -4.28 17.19 -1.42
CA ALA A 174 -3.67 18.38 -0.85
C ALA A 174 -2.42 18.82 -1.63
N GLY A 175 -2.17 20.13 -1.66
CA GLY A 175 -0.86 20.68 -2.01
C GLY A 175 0.21 20.21 -1.00
N LEU A 176 1.43 19.97 -1.45
CA LEU A 176 2.57 19.64 -0.59
C LEU A 176 3.69 20.66 -0.74
N PHE A 177 4.17 21.16 0.38
CA PHE A 177 5.42 21.90 0.45
C PHE A 177 6.39 21.11 1.32
N VAL A 178 7.59 20.82 0.80
CA VAL A 178 8.67 20.20 1.58
C VAL A 178 9.90 21.09 1.49
N SER A 179 10.50 21.41 2.62
CA SER A 179 11.79 22.09 2.68
C SER A 179 12.75 21.41 3.64
N PHE A 180 14.04 21.53 3.40
CA PHE A 180 15.11 21.11 4.32
C PHE A 180 16.31 22.05 4.16
N SER A 181 17.27 22.03 5.10
CA SER A 181 18.59 22.63 4.85
C SER A 181 19.46 21.65 4.09
N ALA A 182 20.37 22.14 3.24
CA ALA A 182 21.39 21.31 2.61
C ALA A 182 22.31 20.60 3.63
N ASN A 183 22.38 21.11 4.87
CA ASN A 183 23.19 20.58 5.96
C ASN A 183 22.39 19.74 6.97
N ASP A 184 21.10 19.47 6.72
CA ASP A 184 20.31 18.53 7.54
C ASP A 184 20.83 17.09 7.40
N ASN A 185 20.27 16.17 8.19
CA ASN A 185 20.56 14.75 8.09
C ASN A 185 20.25 14.21 6.68
N LYS A 186 21.25 13.59 6.04
CA LYS A 186 21.16 13.10 4.65
C LYS A 186 20.07 12.05 4.44
N ASP A 187 19.84 11.18 5.42
CA ASP A 187 18.80 10.14 5.32
C ASP A 187 17.41 10.77 5.41
N TRP A 188 17.24 11.79 6.26
CA TRP A 188 15.98 12.55 6.34
C TRP A 188 15.70 13.33 5.06
N ILE A 189 16.70 14.03 4.52
CA ILE A 189 16.59 14.71 3.22
C ILE A 189 16.16 13.72 2.14
N TYR A 190 16.89 12.62 1.99
CA TYR A 190 16.58 11.59 1.00
C TYR A 190 15.16 11.04 1.17
N SER A 191 14.75 10.71 2.40
CA SER A 191 13.40 10.19 2.67
C SER A 191 12.29 11.21 2.37
N ALA A 192 12.54 12.50 2.61
CA ALA A 192 11.60 13.57 2.30
C ALA A 192 11.48 13.79 0.78
N GLU A 193 12.59 13.69 0.04
CA GLU A 193 12.59 13.70 -1.43
C GLU A 193 11.79 12.52 -1.99
N GLU A 194 12.02 11.30 -1.47
CA GLU A 194 11.30 10.11 -1.91
C GLU A 194 9.80 10.19 -1.54
N TYR A 195 9.45 10.70 -0.35
CA TYR A 195 8.08 10.98 0.04
C TYR A 195 7.41 11.94 -0.95
N ALA A 196 8.06 13.07 -1.25
CA ALA A 196 7.58 14.06 -2.19
C ALA A 196 7.39 13.51 -3.61
N LYS A 197 8.35 12.71 -4.11
CA LYS A 197 8.26 12.03 -5.41
C LYS A 197 7.02 11.14 -5.51
N THR A 198 6.58 10.56 -4.39
CA THR A 198 5.35 9.75 -4.31
C THR A 198 4.07 10.54 -4.02
N TRP A 199 4.16 11.86 -3.80
CA TRP A 199 3.02 12.72 -3.40
C TRP A 199 2.13 13.16 -4.56
N ARG A 200 2.60 13.16 -5.81
CA ARG A 200 1.76 13.67 -6.89
C ARG A 200 0.56 12.74 -7.12
N GLY A 201 -0.65 13.28 -6.91
CA GLY A 201 -1.93 12.59 -7.09
C GLY A 201 -2.23 12.13 -8.51
N TYR A 202 -3.29 11.33 -8.65
CA TYR A 202 -3.71 10.68 -9.90
C TYR A 202 -4.22 11.64 -10.98
N ASP A 203 -4.76 12.77 -10.56
CA ASP A 203 -5.39 13.77 -11.43
C ASP A 203 -4.50 15.00 -11.70
N GLY A 204 -3.26 15.01 -11.17
CA GLY A 204 -2.35 16.15 -11.30
C GLY A 204 -2.75 17.38 -10.47
N ARG A 205 -3.77 17.29 -9.60
CA ARG A 205 -4.23 18.42 -8.77
C ARG A 205 -3.30 18.75 -7.60
N ALA A 206 -2.52 17.78 -7.13
CA ALA A 206 -1.54 18.00 -6.08
C ALA A 206 -0.37 18.87 -6.62
N ILE A 207 -0.26 20.10 -6.12
CA ILE A 207 0.88 21.00 -6.36
C ILE A 207 1.98 20.61 -5.38
N PHE A 208 3.24 20.53 -5.84
CA PHE A 208 4.38 20.24 -4.99
C PHE A 208 5.53 21.22 -5.18
N GLN A 209 6.11 21.69 -4.08
CA GLN A 209 7.35 22.46 -4.05
C GLN A 209 8.38 21.81 -3.14
N LEU A 210 9.56 21.52 -3.70
CA LEU A 210 10.76 21.12 -2.95
C LEU A 210 11.71 22.30 -2.84
N LEU A 211 12.04 22.72 -1.63
CA LEU A 211 13.08 23.71 -1.38
C LEU A 211 14.31 23.02 -0.76
N PRO A 212 15.36 22.74 -1.56
CA PRO A 212 16.48 21.91 -1.13
C PRO A 212 17.45 22.58 -0.16
N ASP A 213 17.39 23.91 -0.04
CA ASP A 213 18.14 24.63 0.99
C ASP A 213 17.34 25.82 1.51
N SER A 214 16.69 25.60 2.65
CA SER A 214 16.01 26.62 3.45
C SER A 214 16.95 27.35 4.42
N SER A 215 18.18 26.85 4.60
CA SER A 215 19.11 27.23 5.67
C SER A 215 18.60 26.99 7.11
N TYR A 216 17.38 26.45 7.29
CA TYR A 216 16.85 25.99 8.58
C TYR A 216 17.14 24.49 8.78
N THR A 217 17.69 24.14 9.93
CA THR A 217 18.02 22.75 10.29
C THR A 217 17.04 22.22 11.32
N SER A 218 16.67 20.95 11.18
CA SER A 218 15.90 20.19 12.17
C SER A 218 16.60 20.09 13.54
N GLN A 219 17.93 20.24 13.54
CA GLN A 219 18.78 20.30 14.72
C GLN A 219 18.96 21.75 15.19
N GLY A 220 18.74 21.98 16.49
CA GLY A 220 18.86 23.30 17.12
C GLY A 220 17.52 24.00 17.38
N ASP A 221 17.55 25.12 18.08
CA ASP A 221 16.37 25.85 18.53
C ASP A 221 16.20 27.18 17.77
N THR A 222 16.21 27.09 16.44
CA THR A 222 16.19 28.25 15.54
C THR A 222 14.77 28.55 15.05
N ASN A 223 14.53 29.80 14.63
CA ASN A 223 13.27 30.22 14.04
C ASN A 223 13.20 29.82 12.56
N PRO A 224 12.31 28.91 12.13
CA PRO A 224 12.21 28.51 10.72
C PRO A 224 11.76 29.64 9.80
N VAL A 225 11.08 30.66 10.36
CA VAL A 225 10.57 31.81 9.59
C VAL A 225 11.35 33.09 9.88
N ASP A 226 12.64 32.97 10.18
CA ASP A 226 13.53 34.12 10.27
C ASP A 226 13.63 34.84 8.91
N LYS A 227 13.57 36.17 8.91
CA LYS A 227 13.59 37.00 7.70
C LYS A 227 14.90 36.90 6.91
N GLN A 228 15.97 36.40 7.53
CA GLN A 228 17.24 36.14 6.85
C GLN A 228 17.21 34.85 6.02
N LEU A 229 16.23 33.97 6.25
CA LEU A 229 16.06 32.72 5.52
C LEU A 229 15.23 32.94 4.26
N LYS A 230 15.41 32.07 3.26
CA LYS A 230 14.57 32.05 2.06
C LYS A 230 13.21 31.38 2.29
N LEU A 231 13.06 30.64 3.39
CA LEU A 231 11.87 29.85 3.66
C LEU A 231 10.58 30.68 3.75
N PRO A 232 10.53 31.83 4.46
CA PRO A 232 9.34 32.69 4.50
C PRO A 232 8.80 33.05 3.12
N ASP A 233 9.64 33.56 2.22
CA ASP A 233 9.18 34.02 0.90
C ASP A 233 8.64 32.87 0.03
N ASN A 234 9.27 31.70 0.12
CA ASN A 234 8.80 30.49 -0.56
C ASN A 234 7.46 29.99 0.01
N LEU A 235 7.31 30.00 1.34
CA LEU A 235 6.04 29.66 1.98
C LEU A 235 4.93 30.63 1.56
N LYS A 236 5.21 31.93 1.48
CA LYS A 236 4.24 32.92 0.99
C LYS A 236 3.83 32.63 -0.45
N ALA A 237 4.79 32.36 -1.33
CA ALA A 237 4.50 32.03 -2.72
C ALA A 237 3.61 30.78 -2.82
N PHE A 238 3.92 29.73 -2.06
CA PHE A 238 3.13 28.51 -2.01
C PHE A 238 1.72 28.75 -1.46
N LEU A 239 1.58 29.43 -0.32
CA LEU A 239 0.28 29.71 0.31
C LEU A 239 -0.64 30.59 -0.55
N ASN A 240 -0.05 31.47 -1.38
CA ASN A 240 -0.80 32.30 -2.33
C ASN A 240 -1.08 31.59 -3.65
N THR A 241 -0.47 30.43 -3.91
CA THR A 241 -0.82 29.59 -5.05
C THR A 241 -2.20 29.00 -4.81
N GLN A 242 -3.14 29.25 -5.72
CA GLN A 242 -4.43 28.56 -5.70
C GLN A 242 -4.28 27.24 -6.45
N ALA A 243 -4.87 26.16 -5.90
CA ALA A 243 -5.06 24.94 -6.65
C ALA A 243 -5.91 25.29 -7.89
N ASP A 244 -5.32 25.27 -9.07
CA ASP A 244 -6.04 25.49 -10.31
C ASP A 244 -6.93 24.27 -10.59
N ASN A 245 -8.13 24.28 -10.02
CA ASN A 245 -9.15 23.26 -10.26
C ASN A 245 -9.76 23.36 -11.68
N SER A 246 -9.33 24.30 -12.51
CA SER A 246 -9.95 24.61 -13.81
C SER A 246 -9.27 23.97 -15.03
N THR A 247 -8.07 23.40 -14.90
CA THR A 247 -7.34 22.78 -16.02
C THR A 247 -7.02 21.31 -15.79
N THR A 248 -7.84 20.42 -16.37
CA THR A 248 -7.48 18.99 -16.51
C THR A 248 -6.43 18.87 -17.61
N THR A 249 -5.15 19.02 -17.27
CA THR A 249 -4.07 18.67 -18.21
C THR A 249 -4.17 17.16 -18.52
N PRO A 250 -4.17 16.74 -19.80
CA PRO A 250 -4.27 15.32 -20.13
C PRO A 250 -3.13 14.52 -19.48
N ASN A 251 -3.44 13.34 -18.95
CA ASN A 251 -2.45 12.48 -18.31
C ASN A 251 -1.37 12.08 -19.35
N PRO A 252 -0.10 12.49 -19.19
CA PRO A 252 0.93 12.25 -20.19
C PRO A 252 1.22 10.77 -20.44
N ALA A 253 1.05 9.90 -19.43
CA ALA A 253 1.18 8.45 -19.59
C ALA A 253 0.08 7.83 -20.46
N ALA A 254 -1.01 8.57 -20.68
CA ALA A 254 -2.16 8.18 -21.49
C ALA A 254 -2.18 8.89 -22.86
N ILE A 255 -1.19 9.75 -23.17
CA ILE A 255 -1.06 10.40 -24.48
C ILE A 255 -0.20 9.51 -25.37
N PRO A 256 -0.70 8.99 -26.50
CA PRO A 256 0.06 8.12 -27.38
C PRO A 256 1.33 8.81 -27.92
N VAL A 257 2.49 8.16 -27.76
CA VAL A 257 3.78 8.62 -28.30
C VAL A 257 4.48 7.46 -29.02
N GLN A 258 4.89 7.66 -30.27
CA GLN A 258 5.60 6.62 -31.02
C GLN A 258 6.88 6.20 -30.30
N GLY A 259 7.05 4.89 -30.09
CA GLY A 259 8.27 4.34 -29.49
C GLY A 259 9.47 4.33 -30.46
N TYR A 260 10.67 4.17 -29.90
CA TYR A 260 11.92 4.18 -30.68
C TYR A 260 12.15 2.90 -31.51
N ALA A 261 11.51 1.79 -31.14
CA ALA A 261 11.72 0.46 -31.73
C ALA A 261 10.96 0.24 -33.06
N LYS A 262 11.12 1.14 -34.03
CA LYS A 262 10.36 1.15 -35.31
C LYS A 262 10.50 -0.15 -36.12
N GLN A 263 11.70 -0.75 -36.11
CA GLN A 263 11.95 -2.00 -36.82
C GLN A 263 11.14 -3.15 -36.21
N ARG A 264 11.23 -3.32 -34.88
CA ARG A 264 10.47 -4.35 -34.16
C ARG A 264 8.97 -4.17 -34.37
N TYR A 265 8.47 -2.93 -34.32
CA TYR A 265 7.07 -2.63 -34.63
C TYR A 265 6.66 -3.16 -36.01
N ALA A 266 7.46 -2.88 -37.06
CA ALA A 266 7.19 -3.37 -38.41
C ALA A 266 7.27 -4.90 -38.53
N GLU A 267 8.22 -5.54 -37.85
CA GLU A 267 8.37 -7.00 -37.79
C GLU A 267 7.13 -7.66 -37.16
N LYS A 268 6.68 -7.15 -36.00
CA LYS A 268 5.51 -7.70 -35.31
C LYS A 268 4.22 -7.50 -36.09
N ARG A 269 4.05 -6.37 -36.78
CA ARG A 269 2.94 -6.18 -37.73
C ARG A 269 2.97 -7.19 -38.87
N THR A 270 4.16 -7.50 -39.39
CA THR A 270 4.32 -8.51 -40.45
C THR A 270 3.91 -9.90 -39.98
N LEU A 271 4.21 -10.27 -38.73
CA LEU A 271 3.77 -11.53 -38.15
C LEU A 271 2.25 -11.56 -37.93
N LEU A 272 1.67 -10.49 -37.37
CA LEU A 272 0.23 -10.38 -37.12
C LEU A 272 -0.59 -10.31 -38.41
N ALA A 273 -0.01 -9.87 -39.53
CA ALA A 273 -0.66 -9.91 -40.83
C ALA A 273 -0.70 -11.32 -41.44
N LYS A 274 0.20 -12.23 -41.03
CA LYS A 274 0.31 -13.59 -41.60
C LYS A 274 -0.66 -14.57 -40.98
N GLU A 275 -0.93 -14.45 -39.68
CA GLU A 275 -1.80 -15.40 -38.98
C GLU A 275 -2.48 -14.80 -37.73
N LYS A 276 -3.44 -15.54 -37.19
CA LYS A 276 -4.08 -15.24 -35.90
C LYS A 276 -3.36 -15.95 -34.76
N TYR A 277 -3.15 -15.23 -33.67
CA TYR A 277 -2.56 -15.73 -32.42
C TYR A 277 -3.66 -15.85 -31.36
N GLU A 278 -3.57 -16.87 -30.49
CA GLU A 278 -4.56 -17.05 -29.42
C GLU A 278 -4.16 -16.33 -28.12
N LEU A 279 -2.86 -16.07 -27.92
CA LEU A 279 -2.31 -15.40 -26.76
C LEU A 279 -1.35 -14.29 -27.20
N LEU A 280 -1.50 -13.08 -26.66
CA LEU A 280 -0.56 -11.97 -26.90
C LEU A 280 0.08 -11.53 -25.57
N LEU A 281 1.41 -11.42 -25.54
CA LEU A 281 2.12 -10.77 -24.44
C LEU A 281 2.46 -9.35 -24.85
N ILE A 282 1.91 -8.36 -24.15
CA ILE A 282 2.16 -6.93 -24.39
C ILE A 282 2.89 -6.36 -23.17
N GLY A 283 4.00 -5.67 -23.39
CA GLY A 283 4.76 -5.12 -22.27
C GLY A 283 6.08 -4.48 -22.64
N ASN A 284 6.99 -4.45 -21.67
CA ASN A 284 8.30 -3.79 -21.80
C ASN A 284 9.47 -4.78 -22.00
N SER A 285 10.69 -4.41 -21.55
CA SER A 285 11.89 -5.25 -21.57
C SER A 285 11.74 -6.56 -20.80
N ILE A 286 10.96 -6.58 -19.71
CA ILE A 286 10.67 -7.78 -18.90
C ILE A 286 9.98 -8.83 -19.77
N SER A 287 8.90 -8.46 -20.46
CA SER A 287 8.21 -9.34 -21.41
C SER A 287 9.07 -9.64 -22.65
N HIS A 288 9.80 -8.65 -23.18
CA HIS A 288 10.68 -8.84 -24.34
C HIS A 288 11.78 -9.88 -24.10
N ASN A 289 12.27 -10.01 -22.85
CA ASN A 289 13.33 -10.96 -22.49
C ASN A 289 12.99 -12.42 -22.84
N PHE A 290 11.71 -12.79 -22.95
CA PHE A 290 11.33 -14.15 -23.38
C PHE A 290 11.89 -14.54 -24.76
N GLU A 291 12.27 -13.58 -25.61
CA GLU A 291 12.90 -13.86 -26.91
C GLU A 291 14.41 -14.15 -26.81
N LYS A 292 15.04 -13.92 -25.66
CA LYS A 292 16.45 -14.26 -25.47
C LYS A 292 16.63 -15.77 -25.29
N PRO A 293 17.75 -16.36 -25.76
CA PRO A 293 17.97 -17.81 -25.73
C PRO A 293 17.73 -18.47 -24.36
N GLN A 294 18.15 -17.82 -23.28
CA GLN A 294 18.04 -18.35 -21.92
C GLN A 294 16.60 -18.38 -21.36
N TYR A 295 15.63 -17.73 -22.01
CA TYR A 295 14.21 -17.77 -21.61
C TYR A 295 13.36 -18.64 -22.56
N GLN A 296 13.92 -19.08 -23.70
CA GLN A 296 13.22 -19.91 -24.68
C GLN A 296 12.68 -21.23 -24.11
N PRO A 297 13.34 -21.93 -23.16
CA PRO A 297 12.73 -23.10 -22.53
C PRO A 297 11.38 -22.80 -21.87
N ILE A 298 11.24 -21.64 -21.23
CA ILE A 298 9.99 -21.19 -20.58
C ILE A 298 8.96 -20.85 -21.67
N TRP A 299 9.39 -20.14 -22.72
CA TRP A 299 8.52 -19.81 -23.85
C TRP A 299 7.94 -21.06 -24.53
N ASN A 300 8.80 -22.02 -24.82
CA ASN A 300 8.42 -23.25 -25.50
C ASN A 300 7.50 -24.13 -24.64
N GLN A 301 7.62 -24.05 -23.31
CA GLN A 301 6.74 -24.77 -22.40
C GLN A 301 5.37 -24.10 -22.25
N PHE A 302 5.32 -22.80 -21.97
CA PHE A 302 4.09 -22.14 -21.48
C PHE A 302 3.35 -21.29 -22.52
N PHE A 303 4.05 -20.81 -23.56
CA PHE A 303 3.51 -19.82 -24.50
C PHE A 303 3.40 -20.35 -25.93
N ALA A 304 4.43 -21.02 -26.45
CA ALA A 304 4.41 -21.56 -27.81
C ALA A 304 3.24 -22.52 -28.09
N PRO A 305 2.87 -23.45 -27.18
CA PRO A 305 1.72 -24.35 -27.39
C PRO A 305 0.37 -23.62 -27.47
N ARG A 306 0.30 -22.42 -26.88
CA ARG A 306 -0.88 -21.53 -26.90
C ARG A 306 -0.91 -20.60 -28.10
N LYS A 307 -0.11 -20.90 -29.14
CA LYS A 307 0.03 -20.08 -30.35
C LYS A 307 0.21 -18.61 -29.99
N ALA A 308 1.15 -18.33 -29.08
CA ALA A 308 1.38 -17.01 -28.52
C ALA A 308 2.29 -16.15 -29.40
N LEU A 309 2.11 -14.82 -29.32
CA LEU A 309 3.07 -13.85 -29.85
C LEU A 309 3.53 -12.87 -28.78
N ASN A 310 4.85 -12.66 -28.72
CA ASN A 310 5.46 -11.65 -27.86
C ASN A 310 5.52 -10.30 -28.58
N LEU A 311 4.80 -9.32 -28.04
CA LEU A 311 4.80 -7.90 -28.44
C LEU A 311 5.54 -7.01 -27.44
N GLY A 312 6.08 -7.59 -26.36
CA GLY A 312 6.91 -6.88 -25.40
C GLY A 312 8.08 -6.19 -26.09
N THR A 313 8.32 -4.92 -25.74
CA THR A 313 9.35 -4.11 -26.39
C THR A 313 10.19 -3.38 -25.35
N SER A 314 11.51 -3.49 -25.47
CA SER A 314 12.44 -2.89 -24.50
C SER A 314 12.22 -1.38 -24.39
N ALA A 315 12.34 -0.84 -23.16
CA ALA A 315 12.20 0.59 -22.88
C ALA A 315 10.81 1.18 -23.18
N TYR A 316 9.78 0.38 -23.47
CA TYR A 316 8.44 0.92 -23.67
C TYR A 316 7.81 1.40 -22.36
N ARG A 317 7.17 2.56 -22.46
CA ARG A 317 6.27 3.14 -21.46
C ARG A 317 4.81 2.96 -21.92
N THR A 318 3.84 3.25 -21.05
CA THR A 318 2.41 3.10 -21.37
C THR A 318 1.98 3.84 -22.65
N GLU A 319 2.47 5.06 -22.83
CA GLU A 319 2.22 5.89 -24.01
C GLU A 319 2.71 5.28 -25.33
N ASN A 320 3.74 4.43 -25.29
CA ASN A 320 4.27 3.77 -26.48
C ASN A 320 3.36 2.61 -26.91
N ILE A 321 2.90 1.82 -25.94
CA ILE A 321 1.93 0.75 -26.19
C ILE A 321 0.62 1.32 -26.73
N LEU A 322 0.15 2.45 -26.17
CA LEU A 322 -1.03 3.15 -26.67
C LEU A 322 -0.88 3.55 -28.14
N TRP A 323 0.27 4.11 -28.49
CA TRP A 323 0.54 4.48 -29.88
C TRP A 323 0.54 3.27 -30.80
N ASP A 324 1.21 2.18 -30.44
CA ASP A 324 1.28 0.95 -31.24
C ASP A 324 -0.11 0.37 -31.52
N ILE A 325 -0.95 0.27 -30.48
CA ILE A 325 -2.30 -0.27 -30.59
C ILE A 325 -3.18 0.63 -31.48
N GLN A 326 -3.10 1.94 -31.30
CA GLN A 326 -3.88 2.89 -32.10
C GLN A 326 -3.42 2.95 -33.56
N ASN A 327 -2.14 2.69 -33.84
CA ASN A 327 -1.58 2.64 -35.19
C ASN A 327 -1.68 1.26 -35.86
N GLY A 328 -2.56 0.40 -35.33
CA GLY A 328 -3.01 -0.80 -36.03
C GLY A 328 -2.14 -2.03 -35.82
N VAL A 329 -1.31 -2.08 -34.76
CA VAL A 329 -0.53 -3.30 -34.48
C VAL A 329 -1.45 -4.52 -34.27
N LEU A 330 -2.63 -4.33 -33.68
CA LEU A 330 -3.58 -5.41 -33.36
C LEU A 330 -4.70 -5.59 -34.42
N GLU A 331 -4.58 -4.98 -35.58
CA GLU A 331 -5.66 -4.96 -36.57
C GLU A 331 -6.03 -6.38 -37.04
N GLY A 332 -7.33 -6.69 -36.97
CA GLY A 332 -7.90 -7.99 -37.34
C GLY A 332 -7.61 -9.14 -36.37
N GLN A 333 -6.89 -8.93 -35.27
CA GLN A 333 -6.61 -10.00 -34.30
C GLN A 333 -7.80 -10.22 -33.35
N THR A 334 -7.93 -11.45 -32.84
CA THR A 334 -8.97 -11.85 -31.88
C THR A 334 -8.41 -12.89 -30.90
N PRO A 335 -7.34 -12.58 -30.13
CA PRO A 335 -6.76 -13.54 -29.20
C PRO A 335 -7.76 -13.88 -28.09
N LYS A 336 -7.66 -15.07 -27.51
CA LYS A 336 -8.43 -15.45 -26.31
C LYS A 336 -7.97 -14.61 -25.13
N VAL A 337 -6.66 -14.48 -24.95
CA VAL A 337 -6.05 -13.79 -23.81
C VAL A 337 -4.97 -12.81 -24.26
N VAL A 338 -4.91 -11.66 -23.58
CA VAL A 338 -3.78 -10.72 -23.59
C VAL A 338 -3.19 -10.69 -22.19
N VAL A 339 -1.87 -10.83 -22.08
CA VAL A 339 -1.12 -10.57 -20.84
C VAL A 339 -0.46 -9.20 -20.96
N LEU A 340 -0.76 -8.29 -20.03
CA LEU A 340 -0.22 -6.93 -19.98
C LEU A 340 0.69 -6.78 -18.76
N GLU A 341 1.98 -6.55 -19.01
CA GLU A 341 2.98 -6.18 -18.00
C GLU A 341 3.66 -4.87 -18.41
N ILE A 342 3.42 -3.79 -17.68
CA ILE A 342 3.97 -2.47 -18.02
C ILE A 342 4.07 -1.58 -16.79
N GLY A 343 4.98 -0.61 -16.83
CA GLY A 343 4.98 0.52 -15.91
C GLY A 343 6.34 0.88 -15.34
N THR A 344 7.27 -0.06 -15.24
CA THR A 344 8.59 0.20 -14.62
C THR A 344 9.35 1.35 -15.31
N ASN A 345 9.34 1.42 -16.65
CA ASN A 345 9.99 2.50 -17.41
C ASN A 345 9.27 3.85 -17.26
N ASN A 346 7.99 3.89 -16.86
CA ASN A 346 7.31 5.17 -16.60
C ASN A 346 7.88 5.86 -15.37
N ILE A 347 8.55 5.11 -14.48
CA ILE A 347 9.09 5.61 -13.21
C ILE A 347 10.62 5.76 -13.26
N ASP A 348 11.23 5.50 -14.42
CA ASP A 348 12.65 5.65 -14.67
C ASP A 348 13.06 7.12 -14.80
N GLU A 349 13.65 7.68 -13.74
CA GLU A 349 14.22 9.03 -13.73
C GLU A 349 15.68 9.09 -14.19
N LYS A 350 16.32 7.94 -14.45
CA LYS A 350 17.70 7.88 -14.91
C LYS A 350 17.80 7.99 -16.43
N ASN A 351 16.91 7.32 -17.15
CA ASN A 351 16.98 7.23 -18.61
C ASN A 351 15.91 8.07 -19.33
N TYR A 352 14.96 8.66 -18.61
CA TYR A 352 13.92 9.51 -19.19
C TYR A 352 13.89 10.89 -18.53
N PRO A 353 13.57 11.95 -19.30
CA PRO A 353 13.52 13.31 -18.78
C PRO A 353 12.35 13.53 -17.82
N THR A 354 11.37 12.63 -17.84
CA THR A 354 10.13 12.74 -17.07
C THR A 354 9.81 11.40 -16.43
N ARG A 355 9.58 11.47 -15.12
CA ARG A 355 9.03 10.41 -14.31
C ARG A 355 7.54 10.62 -14.11
N HIS A 356 6.76 9.56 -14.26
CA HIS A 356 5.33 9.57 -14.00
C HIS A 356 5.02 9.36 -12.52
N THR A 357 3.88 9.89 -12.11
CA THR A 357 3.31 9.66 -10.78
C THR A 357 2.59 8.31 -10.74
N ALA A 358 2.23 7.84 -9.54
CA ALA A 358 1.45 6.60 -9.40
C ALA A 358 0.15 6.64 -10.19
N GLY A 359 -0.58 7.75 -10.11
CA GLY A 359 -1.84 7.81 -10.82
C GLY A 359 -1.73 8.21 -12.29
N GLN A 360 -0.67 8.92 -12.70
CA GLN A 360 -0.35 9.03 -14.12
C GLN A 360 -0.11 7.64 -14.73
N LEU A 361 0.76 6.83 -14.12
CA LEU A 361 1.00 5.45 -14.54
C LEU A 361 -0.29 4.63 -14.55
N ALA A 362 -1.07 4.66 -13.46
CA ALA A 362 -2.35 3.93 -13.39
C ALA A 362 -3.32 4.34 -14.52
N GLY A 363 -3.45 5.65 -14.78
CA GLY A 363 -4.29 6.15 -15.87
C GLY A 363 -3.75 5.80 -17.27
N GLY A 364 -2.43 5.67 -17.43
CA GLY A 364 -1.81 5.15 -18.65
C GLY A 364 -2.15 3.67 -18.88
N ILE A 365 -2.08 2.85 -17.84
CA ILE A 365 -2.49 1.44 -17.88
C ILE A 365 -3.99 1.32 -18.16
N GLU A 366 -4.82 2.12 -17.49
CA GLU A 366 -6.27 2.17 -17.72
C GLU A 366 -6.60 2.55 -19.17
N ALA A 367 -5.88 3.51 -19.74
CA ALA A 367 -6.03 3.88 -21.14
C ALA A 367 -5.69 2.72 -22.08
N ILE A 368 -4.62 1.96 -21.81
CA ILE A 368 -4.28 0.75 -22.59
C ILE A 368 -5.42 -0.26 -22.51
N ILE A 369 -5.93 -0.54 -21.32
CA ILE A 369 -7.04 -1.48 -21.10
C ILE A 369 -8.28 -1.02 -21.88
N LYS A 370 -8.64 0.26 -21.83
CA LYS A 370 -9.77 0.82 -22.59
C LYS A 370 -9.61 0.62 -24.09
N VAL A 371 -8.42 0.90 -24.65
CA VAL A 371 -8.17 0.72 -26.08
C VAL A 371 -8.18 -0.76 -26.46
N LEU A 372 -7.63 -1.65 -25.63
CA LEU A 372 -7.69 -3.10 -25.81
C LEU A 372 -9.13 -3.60 -25.81
N ARG A 373 -9.95 -3.22 -24.82
CA ARG A 373 -11.38 -3.59 -24.75
C ARG A 373 -12.17 -3.12 -25.97
N ALA A 374 -11.86 -1.92 -26.48
CA ALA A 374 -12.52 -1.39 -27.67
C ALA A 374 -12.14 -2.14 -28.95
N LYS A 375 -10.86 -2.52 -29.11
CA LYS A 375 -10.38 -3.22 -30.31
C LYS A 375 -10.57 -4.74 -30.27
N LEU A 376 -10.57 -5.33 -29.08
CA LEU A 376 -10.62 -6.76 -28.82
C LEU A 376 -11.75 -7.08 -27.82
N PRO A 377 -13.02 -6.93 -28.22
CA PRO A 377 -14.17 -6.97 -27.30
C PRO A 377 -14.39 -8.33 -26.62
N ASP A 378 -13.96 -9.44 -27.22
CA ASP A 378 -14.14 -10.78 -26.65
C ASP A 378 -12.93 -11.26 -25.82
N THR A 379 -11.77 -10.65 -26.03
CA THR A 379 -10.51 -11.01 -25.38
C THR A 379 -10.54 -10.78 -23.88
N LYS A 380 -9.96 -11.72 -23.13
CA LYS A 380 -9.65 -11.57 -21.70
C LYS A 380 -8.29 -10.91 -21.53
N ILE A 381 -8.17 -9.98 -20.58
CA ILE A 381 -6.95 -9.23 -20.32
C ILE A 381 -6.48 -9.58 -18.91
N ILE A 382 -5.32 -10.23 -18.81
CA ILE A 382 -4.58 -10.37 -17.55
C ILE A 382 -3.69 -9.14 -17.41
N VAL A 383 -3.96 -8.32 -16.40
CA VAL A 383 -3.13 -7.18 -16.02
C VAL A 383 -2.27 -7.63 -14.85
N LEU A 384 -0.96 -7.72 -15.09
CA LEU A 384 -0.02 -8.07 -14.03
C LEU A 384 0.22 -6.86 -13.11
N ARG A 385 0.40 -7.13 -11.81
CA ARG A 385 0.99 -6.14 -10.89
C ARG A 385 2.30 -5.65 -11.49
N CYS A 386 2.56 -4.34 -11.44
CA CYS A 386 3.87 -3.84 -11.82
C CYS A 386 4.93 -4.52 -10.94
N PHE A 387 5.96 -5.11 -11.56
CA PHE A 387 6.97 -5.85 -10.81
C PHE A 387 7.75 -4.95 -9.87
N PRO A 388 8.28 -5.48 -8.75
CA PRO A 388 8.90 -4.67 -7.70
C PRO A 388 10.26 -4.10 -8.09
N GLY A 389 10.66 -4.21 -9.36
CA GLY A 389 11.94 -3.77 -9.87
C GLY A 389 12.18 -2.28 -9.65
N CYS A 390 13.45 -1.90 -9.53
CA CYS A 390 13.88 -0.54 -9.26
C CYS A 390 15.19 -0.22 -9.98
N TYR A 391 15.37 1.05 -10.36
CA TYR A 391 16.64 1.53 -10.90
C TYR A 391 17.53 1.99 -9.74
N GLY A 392 18.76 1.48 -9.67
CA GLY A 392 19.80 2.04 -8.80
C GLY A 392 20.04 1.34 -7.46
N GLY A 393 19.39 0.20 -7.15
CA GLY A 393 19.77 -0.66 -6.01
C GLY A 393 18.64 -1.04 -5.05
N PRO A 394 18.94 -1.73 -3.93
CA PRO A 394 17.99 -2.50 -3.12
C PRO A 394 16.93 -1.72 -2.34
N ASN A 395 17.10 -0.41 -2.19
CA ASN A 395 16.24 0.38 -1.30
C ASN A 395 14.82 0.44 -1.86
N PRO A 396 13.75 0.39 -1.05
CA PRO A 396 12.44 0.79 -1.53
C PRO A 396 12.47 2.29 -1.77
N SER A 397 12.92 2.62 -2.96
CA SER A 397 12.79 3.94 -3.52
C SER A 397 11.32 4.25 -3.73
N SER A 398 11.04 5.53 -3.83
CA SER A 398 9.83 6.08 -4.43
C SER A 398 9.46 5.38 -5.74
N HIS A 399 10.40 4.79 -6.48
CA HIS A 399 10.10 3.95 -7.64
C HIS A 399 9.14 2.83 -7.24
N ARG A 400 9.55 1.99 -6.30
CA ARG A 400 8.76 0.85 -5.87
C ARG A 400 7.43 1.29 -5.25
N ALA A 401 7.46 2.32 -4.40
CA ALA A 401 6.23 2.86 -3.82
C ALA A 401 5.23 3.34 -4.88
N ILE A 402 5.71 3.91 -5.99
CA ILE A 402 4.85 4.31 -7.11
C ILE A 402 4.28 3.11 -7.84
N LEU A 403 5.09 2.08 -8.15
CA LEU A 403 4.61 0.88 -8.85
C LEU A 403 3.55 0.13 -8.03
N GLU A 404 3.78 -0.03 -6.73
CA GLU A 404 2.84 -0.71 -5.83
C GLU A 404 1.51 0.07 -5.79
N ARG A 405 1.55 1.40 -5.66
CA ARG A 405 0.32 2.23 -5.64
C ARG A 405 -0.42 2.27 -6.96
N ALA A 406 0.30 2.42 -8.06
CA ALA A 406 -0.30 2.38 -9.38
C ALA A 406 -1.02 1.04 -9.59
N SER A 407 -0.38 -0.04 -9.14
CA SER A 407 -0.96 -1.38 -9.18
C SER A 407 -2.19 -1.52 -8.29
N ASP A 408 -2.19 -0.97 -7.07
CA ASP A 408 -3.36 -0.96 -6.20
C ASP A 408 -4.54 -0.22 -6.83
N MET A 409 -4.29 0.88 -7.56
CA MET A 409 -5.32 1.59 -8.32
C MET A 409 -5.85 0.75 -9.49
N VAL A 410 -4.94 0.17 -10.28
CA VAL A 410 -5.27 -0.63 -11.47
C VAL A 410 -5.99 -1.93 -11.10
N SER A 411 -5.70 -2.52 -9.93
CA SER A 411 -6.35 -3.76 -9.47
C SER A 411 -7.88 -3.64 -9.41
N LYS A 412 -8.39 -2.42 -9.14
CA LYS A 412 -9.82 -2.11 -9.07
C LYS A 412 -10.52 -2.14 -10.42
N LEU A 413 -9.77 -2.21 -11.53
CA LEU A 413 -10.31 -2.36 -12.88
C LEU A 413 -10.67 -3.81 -13.22
N ALA A 414 -10.24 -4.78 -12.41
CA ALA A 414 -10.61 -6.18 -12.61
C ALA A 414 -12.12 -6.37 -12.40
N ASP A 415 -12.78 -6.95 -13.40
CA ASP A 415 -14.23 -7.21 -13.39
C ASP A 415 -14.56 -8.71 -13.29
N GLY A 416 -13.55 -9.57 -13.29
CA GLY A 416 -13.69 -11.03 -13.25
C GLY A 416 -14.34 -11.61 -14.50
N LYS A 417 -14.50 -10.82 -15.57
CA LYS A 417 -15.19 -11.21 -16.81
C LYS A 417 -14.29 -11.00 -18.01
N HIS A 418 -13.75 -9.81 -18.20
CA HIS A 418 -12.84 -9.46 -19.30
C HIS A 418 -11.51 -8.93 -18.80
N ILE A 419 -11.44 -8.39 -17.59
CA ILE A 419 -10.23 -7.84 -16.99
C ILE A 419 -9.96 -8.61 -15.71
N PHE A 420 -8.77 -9.20 -15.63
CA PHE A 420 -8.30 -9.99 -14.51
C PHE A 420 -7.00 -9.37 -14.01
N TYR A 421 -6.88 -9.18 -12.70
CA TYR A 421 -5.66 -8.69 -12.08
C TYR A 421 -4.89 -9.87 -11.49
N CYS A 422 -3.59 -9.95 -11.76
CA CYS A 422 -2.74 -11.04 -11.31
C CYS A 422 -1.50 -10.49 -10.60
N ASP A 423 -1.38 -10.77 -9.30
CA ASP A 423 -0.20 -10.42 -8.52
C ASP A 423 0.69 -11.63 -8.31
N VAL A 424 1.88 -11.56 -8.87
CA VAL A 424 2.92 -12.59 -8.81
C VAL A 424 4.16 -12.10 -8.06
N ASN A 425 4.14 -10.89 -7.50
CA ASN A 425 5.35 -10.24 -6.99
C ASN A 425 6.03 -11.03 -5.85
N HIS A 426 5.28 -11.86 -5.12
CA HIS A 426 5.80 -12.72 -4.06
C HIS A 426 6.95 -13.63 -4.52
N VAL A 427 7.04 -14.00 -5.81
CA VAL A 427 8.14 -14.83 -6.33
C VAL A 427 9.46 -14.06 -6.47
N PHE A 428 9.42 -12.73 -6.36
CA PHE A 428 10.58 -11.85 -6.50
C PHE A 428 11.03 -11.23 -5.17
N LEU A 429 10.32 -11.49 -4.07
CA LEU A 429 10.50 -10.79 -2.80
C LEU A 429 10.91 -11.74 -1.68
N ASN A 430 11.71 -11.22 -0.76
CA ASN A 430 11.95 -11.83 0.54
C ASN A 430 10.77 -11.52 1.50
N LEU A 431 10.74 -12.20 2.66
CA LEU A 431 9.65 -12.05 3.65
C LEU A 431 9.54 -10.63 4.22
N ASP A 432 10.65 -9.91 4.34
CA ASP A 432 10.68 -8.50 4.78
C ASP A 432 10.22 -7.52 3.68
N GLY A 433 9.85 -8.07 2.52
CA GLY A 433 9.49 -7.34 1.34
C GLY A 433 10.69 -6.86 0.53
N SER A 434 11.95 -7.06 0.90
CA SER A 434 13.09 -6.69 0.03
C SER A 434 13.08 -7.48 -1.29
N ILE A 435 13.66 -6.94 -2.36
CA ILE A 435 13.81 -7.68 -3.62
C ILE A 435 14.80 -8.82 -3.41
N ASN A 436 14.43 -10.04 -3.79
CA ASN A 436 15.36 -11.15 -3.85
C ASN A 436 16.35 -10.92 -5.00
N HIS A 437 17.60 -10.60 -4.65
CA HIS A 437 18.66 -10.30 -5.62
C HIS A 437 19.02 -11.49 -6.52
N GLU A 438 18.80 -12.74 -6.07
CA GLU A 438 18.98 -13.90 -6.95
C GLU A 438 17.87 -13.98 -8.01
N ALA A 439 16.66 -13.55 -7.65
CA ALA A 439 15.53 -13.51 -8.56
C ALA A 439 15.66 -12.35 -9.56
N MET A 440 16.13 -11.19 -9.12
CA MET A 440 16.33 -9.98 -9.92
C MET A 440 17.77 -9.44 -9.76
N PRO A 441 18.75 -9.99 -10.49
CA PRO A 441 20.18 -9.72 -10.28
C PRO A 441 20.64 -8.30 -10.64
N ASP A 442 19.83 -7.54 -11.38
CA ASP A 442 20.06 -6.13 -11.66
C ASP A 442 19.03 -5.22 -10.95
N TRP A 443 18.32 -5.77 -9.96
CA TRP A 443 17.21 -5.15 -9.23
C TRP A 443 15.97 -4.84 -10.06
N LEU A 444 15.89 -5.28 -11.33
CA LEU A 444 14.80 -4.93 -12.24
C LEU A 444 14.26 -6.12 -13.04
N HIS A 445 15.13 -6.82 -13.76
CA HIS A 445 14.75 -7.89 -14.67
C HIS A 445 14.80 -9.24 -13.95
N PRO A 446 13.71 -10.03 -13.97
CA PRO A 446 13.75 -11.41 -13.49
C PRO A 446 14.78 -12.23 -14.27
N GLY A 447 15.65 -12.97 -13.57
CA GLY A 447 16.47 -14.01 -14.19
C GLY A 447 15.61 -15.18 -14.70
N PRO A 448 16.16 -16.13 -15.47
CA PRO A 448 15.38 -17.24 -16.04
C PRO A 448 14.58 -18.05 -15.00
N ALA A 449 15.18 -18.38 -13.85
CA ALA A 449 14.49 -19.10 -12.79
C ALA A 449 13.30 -18.32 -12.21
N ALA A 450 13.48 -17.01 -11.96
CA ALA A 450 12.43 -16.13 -11.46
C ALA A 450 11.35 -15.87 -12.52
N ALA A 451 11.72 -15.75 -13.80
CA ALA A 451 10.76 -15.65 -14.90
C ALA A 451 9.90 -16.92 -15.00
N LYS A 452 10.49 -18.10 -14.79
CA LYS A 452 9.72 -19.35 -14.71
C LYS A 452 8.79 -19.37 -13.51
N ALA A 453 9.26 -18.95 -12.32
CA ALA A 453 8.44 -18.85 -11.12
C ALA A 453 7.25 -17.89 -11.31
N TRP A 454 7.47 -16.75 -11.98
CA TRP A 454 6.40 -15.84 -12.40
C TRP A 454 5.38 -16.55 -13.29
N VAL A 455 5.82 -17.18 -14.37
CA VAL A 455 4.89 -17.85 -15.30
C VAL A 455 4.11 -18.94 -14.58
N ARG A 456 4.75 -19.72 -13.71
CA ARG A 456 4.09 -20.73 -12.87
C ARG A 456 3.06 -20.12 -11.90
N ALA A 457 3.35 -18.97 -11.29
CA ALA A 457 2.42 -18.28 -10.40
C ALA A 457 1.19 -17.74 -11.14
N MET A 458 1.34 -17.35 -12.41
CA MET A 458 0.25 -16.89 -13.28
C MET A 458 -0.54 -18.04 -13.92
N GLU A 459 0.08 -19.22 -14.08
CA GLU A 459 -0.42 -20.34 -14.87
C GLU A 459 -1.84 -20.81 -14.51
N PRO A 460 -2.26 -20.91 -13.22
CA PRO A 460 -3.62 -21.31 -12.88
C PRO A 460 -4.69 -20.41 -13.51
N LEU A 461 -4.45 -19.09 -13.51
CA LEU A 461 -5.35 -18.13 -14.14
C LEU A 461 -5.23 -18.19 -15.67
N LEU A 462 -4.01 -18.30 -16.20
CA LEU A 462 -3.80 -18.31 -17.65
C LEU A 462 -4.47 -19.52 -18.30
N CYS A 463 -4.32 -20.72 -17.75
CA CYS A 463 -4.91 -21.94 -18.34
C CYS A 463 -6.45 -21.93 -18.27
N GLU A 464 -7.02 -21.42 -17.17
CA GLU A 464 -8.47 -21.20 -17.04
C GLU A 464 -8.99 -20.29 -18.16
N LEU A 465 -8.36 -19.13 -18.36
CA LEU A 465 -8.80 -18.16 -19.36
C LEU A 465 -8.55 -18.60 -20.81
N MET A 466 -7.53 -19.43 -21.03
CA MET A 466 -7.28 -20.06 -22.33
C MET A 466 -8.25 -21.21 -22.63
N GLY A 467 -8.90 -21.76 -21.60
CA GLY A 467 -9.73 -22.96 -21.69
C GLY A 467 -8.89 -24.22 -21.92
N ASP A 468 -7.66 -24.25 -21.42
CA ASP A 468 -6.73 -25.37 -21.54
C ASP A 468 -6.32 -25.94 -20.16
N LYS A 469 -5.34 -26.85 -20.14
CA LYS A 469 -4.80 -27.44 -18.91
C LYS A 469 -3.47 -26.77 -18.57
N SER A 470 -3.14 -26.74 -17.28
CA SER A 470 -1.82 -26.27 -16.82
C SER A 470 -0.69 -26.96 -17.59
N LEU A 471 0.22 -26.14 -18.12
CA LEU A 471 1.45 -26.55 -18.79
C LEU A 471 2.66 -26.60 -17.83
N ASP A 472 2.42 -26.33 -16.53
CA ASP A 472 3.42 -26.58 -15.49
C ASP A 472 3.54 -28.09 -15.24
N THR A 473 4.57 -28.69 -15.83
CA THR A 473 4.90 -30.12 -15.66
C THR A 473 5.77 -30.38 -14.43
N GLU A 474 6.22 -29.33 -13.75
CA GLU A 474 7.07 -29.40 -12.56
C GLU A 474 6.30 -29.16 -11.27
N ILE A 475 4.97 -29.27 -11.31
CA ILE A 475 4.15 -29.33 -10.10
C ILE A 475 4.68 -30.53 -9.30
N PRO A 476 5.34 -30.33 -8.14
CA PRO A 476 5.46 -31.44 -7.21
C PRO A 476 4.02 -31.85 -6.91
N GLU A 477 3.68 -33.15 -6.97
CA GLU A 477 2.36 -33.60 -6.54
C GLU A 477 2.02 -32.86 -5.25
N ASN A 478 0.98 -32.03 -5.29
CA ASN A 478 0.61 -31.23 -4.15
C ASN A 478 0.08 -32.21 -3.10
N SER A 479 0.99 -32.78 -2.31
CA SER A 479 0.67 -33.78 -1.31
C SER A 479 -0.36 -33.25 -0.33
N ALA A 480 -0.37 -31.93 -0.11
CA ALA A 480 -1.33 -31.24 0.74
C ALA A 480 -2.80 -31.39 0.28
N ILE A 481 -3.06 -31.74 -0.99
CA ILE A 481 -4.40 -32.04 -1.52
C ILE A 481 -4.70 -33.54 -1.67
N VAL A 482 -3.74 -34.41 -1.39
CA VAL A 482 -3.93 -35.87 -1.48
C VAL A 482 -4.40 -36.39 -0.12
N PRO A 483 -5.66 -36.84 0.03
CA PRO A 483 -6.17 -37.25 1.33
C PRO A 483 -5.38 -38.44 1.91
N VAL A 484 -4.76 -38.25 3.07
CA VAL A 484 -4.05 -39.34 3.79
C VAL A 484 -4.42 -39.37 5.27
N PRO A 485 -4.49 -40.57 5.89
CA PRO A 485 -4.70 -40.68 7.33
C PRO A 485 -3.50 -40.10 8.10
N ASN A 486 -3.58 -40.11 9.43
CA ASN A 486 -2.52 -39.58 10.31
C ASN A 486 -1.11 -40.03 9.88
N LEU A 487 -0.19 -39.08 9.72
CA LEU A 487 1.20 -39.34 9.34
C LEU A 487 2.17 -39.32 10.51
N GLU A 488 1.82 -38.60 11.57
CA GLU A 488 2.72 -38.32 12.70
C GLU A 488 2.43 -39.25 13.88
N ASN A 489 3.44 -39.45 14.73
CA ASN A 489 3.29 -40.14 16.01
C ASN A 489 2.74 -39.16 17.06
N ASN A 490 1.43 -39.17 17.24
CA ASN A 490 0.71 -38.16 18.02
C ASN A 490 0.79 -38.39 19.53
N SER A 491 0.77 -37.30 20.30
CA SER A 491 0.64 -37.32 21.77
C SER A 491 -0.76 -37.71 22.28
N TYR A 492 -1.68 -38.05 21.37
CA TYR A 492 -3.06 -38.46 21.64
C TYR A 492 -3.55 -39.47 20.58
N ASP A 493 -4.62 -40.22 20.89
CA ASP A 493 -5.21 -41.18 19.96
C ASP A 493 -6.03 -40.49 18.86
N TRP A 494 -5.35 -40.17 17.75
CA TRP A 494 -5.95 -39.54 16.57
C TRP A 494 -7.10 -40.36 15.99
N ARG A 495 -6.96 -41.70 15.94
CA ARG A 495 -7.99 -42.58 15.38
C ARG A 495 -9.18 -42.70 16.32
N GLY A 496 -8.91 -42.76 17.62
CA GLY A 496 -9.92 -42.71 18.67
C GLY A 496 -10.74 -41.43 18.59
N ARG A 497 -10.08 -40.27 18.48
CA ARG A 497 -10.78 -38.97 18.32
C ARG A 497 -11.65 -38.94 17.07
N HIS A 498 -11.15 -39.39 15.92
CA HIS A 498 -11.96 -39.46 14.69
C HIS A 498 -13.22 -40.32 14.87
N LYS A 499 -13.10 -41.49 15.51
CA LYS A 499 -14.26 -42.33 15.84
C LYS A 499 -15.24 -41.64 16.79
N GLU A 500 -14.73 -40.93 17.79
CA GLU A 500 -15.54 -40.19 18.75
C GLU A 500 -16.33 -39.09 18.04
N VAL A 501 -15.68 -38.29 17.18
CA VAL A 501 -16.34 -37.31 16.31
C VAL A 501 -17.49 -37.94 15.54
N LEU A 502 -17.24 -39.04 14.82
CA LEU A 502 -18.26 -39.72 14.03
C LEU A 502 -19.42 -40.22 14.90
N SER A 503 -19.16 -40.61 16.15
CA SER A 503 -20.20 -41.09 17.07
C SER A 503 -21.07 -39.99 17.69
N ILE A 504 -20.54 -38.76 17.84
CA ILE A 504 -21.24 -37.69 18.56
C ILE A 504 -21.79 -36.59 17.65
N LYS A 505 -21.25 -36.43 16.43
CA LYS A 505 -21.56 -35.29 15.56
C LYS A 505 -23.06 -35.09 15.31
N ASP A 506 -23.82 -36.17 15.13
CA ASP A 506 -25.25 -36.11 14.84
C ASP A 506 -26.05 -35.74 16.10
N SER A 507 -25.59 -36.18 17.27
CA SER A 507 -26.19 -35.83 18.56
C SER A 507 -25.94 -34.37 18.94
N ILE A 508 -24.77 -33.82 18.57
CA ILE A 508 -24.48 -32.39 18.75
C ILE A 508 -25.35 -31.55 17.80
N ASN A 509 -25.54 -32.02 16.57
CA ASN A 509 -26.22 -31.30 15.48
C ASN A 509 -25.71 -29.84 15.40
N PRO A 510 -24.40 -29.65 15.15
CA PRO A 510 -23.71 -28.39 15.45
C PRO A 510 -24.23 -27.22 14.60
N GLU A 511 -24.26 -26.04 15.22
CA GLU A 511 -24.43 -24.76 14.52
C GLU A 511 -23.09 -24.24 13.97
N ILE A 512 -22.00 -24.57 14.66
CA ILE A 512 -20.64 -24.20 14.28
C ILE A 512 -19.77 -25.46 14.22
N VAL A 513 -19.01 -25.61 13.13
CA VAL A 513 -17.93 -26.60 13.05
C VAL A 513 -16.59 -25.88 12.98
N LEU A 514 -15.67 -26.21 13.89
CA LEU A 514 -14.30 -25.70 13.88
C LEU A 514 -13.36 -26.76 13.34
N ILE A 515 -12.68 -26.51 12.22
CA ILE A 515 -11.69 -27.40 11.62
C ILE A 515 -10.31 -26.79 11.86
N GLY A 516 -9.35 -27.54 12.42
CA GLY A 516 -8.01 -27.01 12.61
C GLY A 516 -6.98 -28.00 13.14
N ASN A 517 -5.82 -27.45 13.52
CA ASN A 517 -4.69 -28.23 14.05
C ASN A 517 -4.69 -28.31 15.60
N SER A 518 -3.51 -28.47 16.20
CA SER A 518 -3.30 -28.52 17.65
C SER A 518 -3.84 -27.28 18.38
N ILE A 519 -3.83 -26.11 17.76
CA ILE A 519 -4.33 -24.87 18.39
C ILE A 519 -5.83 -25.02 18.69
N THR A 520 -6.62 -25.37 17.67
CA THR A 520 -8.06 -25.57 17.79
C THR A 520 -8.39 -26.81 18.60
N HIS A 521 -7.61 -27.88 18.43
CA HIS A 521 -7.78 -29.12 19.21
C HIS A 521 -7.70 -28.82 20.70
N LEU A 522 -6.61 -28.18 21.14
CA LEU A 522 -6.28 -27.93 22.55
C LEU A 522 -7.14 -26.84 23.20
N TRP A 523 -8.01 -26.17 22.45
CA TRP A 523 -8.73 -25.01 22.96
C TRP A 523 -9.87 -25.36 23.92
N GLY A 524 -10.77 -26.28 23.54
CA GLY A 524 -11.96 -26.65 24.32
C GLY A 524 -13.04 -27.37 23.51
N GLY A 525 -14.22 -27.55 24.10
CA GLY A 525 -15.41 -28.08 23.41
C GLY A 525 -15.47 -29.60 23.24
N GLU A 526 -16.45 -30.04 22.47
CA GLU A 526 -16.73 -31.45 22.20
C GLU A 526 -16.19 -31.87 20.81
N PRO A 527 -15.60 -33.07 20.65
CA PRO A 527 -15.36 -34.08 21.69
C PRO A 527 -14.30 -33.64 22.71
N ARG A 528 -14.54 -33.96 23.98
CA ARG A 528 -13.57 -33.72 25.06
C ARG A 528 -12.22 -34.34 24.77
N MET A 529 -11.17 -33.64 25.21
CA MET A 529 -9.82 -34.08 24.96
C MET A 529 -9.43 -35.29 25.81
N ARG A 530 -8.69 -36.22 25.21
CA ARG A 530 -8.10 -37.38 25.89
C ARG A 530 -6.63 -37.50 25.56
N TRP A 531 -5.85 -38.00 26.51
CA TRP A 531 -4.48 -38.46 26.28
C TRP A 531 -4.49 -39.77 25.47
N ALA A 532 -3.32 -40.20 25.00
CA ALA A 532 -3.17 -41.47 24.26
C ALA A 532 -3.57 -42.71 25.08
N ASP A 533 -3.59 -42.61 26.41
CA ASP A 533 -4.05 -43.68 27.32
C ASP A 533 -5.58 -43.69 27.53
N GLY A 534 -6.32 -42.76 26.91
CA GLY A 534 -7.78 -42.63 26.99
C GLY A 534 -8.30 -41.77 28.15
N ASN A 535 -7.43 -41.34 29.08
CA ASN A 535 -7.82 -40.47 30.19
C ASN A 535 -8.17 -39.06 29.70
N LEU A 536 -9.15 -38.42 30.34
CA LEU A 536 -9.53 -37.04 30.02
C LEU A 536 -8.35 -36.08 30.28
N ARG A 537 -8.20 -35.11 29.38
CA ARG A 537 -7.23 -34.03 29.49
C ARG A 537 -7.97 -32.70 29.60
N GLU A 538 -7.54 -31.87 30.54
CA GLU A 538 -8.03 -30.50 30.64
C GLU A 538 -7.66 -29.67 29.39
N PRO A 539 -8.60 -28.93 28.79
CA PRO A 539 -8.31 -28.05 27.66
C PRO A 539 -7.44 -26.86 28.10
N ASN A 540 -6.73 -26.23 27.16
CA ASN A 540 -5.83 -25.12 27.45
C ASN A 540 -6.55 -23.78 27.65
N GLY A 541 -7.77 -23.62 27.13
CA GLY A 541 -8.51 -22.35 27.22
C GLY A 541 -10.00 -22.50 27.52
N PRO A 542 -10.41 -23.28 28.54
CA PRO A 542 -11.83 -23.54 28.83
C PRO A 542 -12.64 -22.25 29.05
N GLU A 543 -12.11 -21.28 29.80
CA GLU A 543 -12.80 -20.00 30.07
C GLU A 543 -13.02 -19.18 28.80
N SER A 544 -12.01 -19.13 27.93
CA SER A 544 -12.10 -18.42 26.65
C SER A 544 -13.05 -19.12 25.67
N TRP A 545 -13.06 -20.46 25.68
CA TRP A 545 -13.99 -21.23 24.88
C TRP A 545 -15.42 -20.98 25.33
N ASP A 546 -15.68 -21.06 26.63
CA ASP A 546 -17.01 -20.82 27.21
C ASP A 546 -17.49 -19.40 26.89
N SER A 547 -16.66 -18.37 27.15
CA SER A 547 -17.00 -16.98 26.84
C SER A 547 -17.45 -16.75 25.39
N LEU A 548 -16.80 -17.40 24.43
CA LEU A 548 -17.09 -17.23 23.00
C LEU A 548 -18.20 -18.14 22.48
N PHE A 549 -18.27 -19.37 22.99
CA PHE A 549 -19.05 -20.45 22.38
C PHE A 549 -20.18 -21.01 23.26
N HIS A 550 -20.34 -20.59 24.53
CA HIS A 550 -21.36 -21.15 25.44
C HIS A 550 -22.80 -21.13 24.89
N ASN A 551 -23.14 -20.14 24.05
CA ASN A 551 -24.46 -20.02 23.44
C ASN A 551 -24.64 -20.82 22.14
N TYR A 552 -23.62 -21.57 21.71
CA TYR A 552 -23.64 -22.29 20.44
C TYR A 552 -23.36 -23.77 20.62
N ARG A 553 -24.00 -24.59 19.79
CA ARG A 553 -23.63 -26.00 19.66
C ARG A 553 -22.44 -26.12 18.71
N VAL A 554 -21.26 -26.36 19.26
CA VAL A 554 -20.01 -26.39 18.50
C VAL A 554 -19.43 -27.79 18.44
N LEU A 555 -19.09 -28.24 17.23
CA LEU A 555 -18.30 -29.45 17.01
C LEU A 555 -16.84 -29.05 16.72
N ASN A 556 -15.92 -29.47 17.58
CA ASN A 556 -14.50 -29.19 17.44
C ASN A 556 -13.76 -30.30 16.68
N LEU A 557 -13.56 -30.08 15.38
CA LEU A 557 -12.74 -30.89 14.48
C LEU A 557 -11.26 -30.44 14.43
N GLY A 558 -10.77 -29.91 15.55
CA GLY A 558 -9.34 -29.70 15.80
C GLY A 558 -8.64 -31.01 16.11
N PHE A 559 -7.53 -31.27 15.40
CA PHE A 559 -6.68 -32.44 15.60
C PHE A 559 -5.22 -31.99 15.70
N GLY A 560 -4.51 -32.43 16.74
CA GLY A 560 -3.08 -32.13 16.89
C GLY A 560 -2.27 -32.69 15.72
N TRP A 561 -1.29 -31.91 15.25
CA TRP A 561 -0.37 -32.20 14.12
C TRP A 561 -1.04 -32.43 12.76
N ASP A 562 -2.34 -32.14 12.63
CA ASP A 562 -3.02 -32.26 11.35
C ASP A 562 -2.46 -31.30 10.31
N ARG A 563 -2.28 -31.83 9.11
CA ARG A 563 -2.05 -31.09 7.87
C ARG A 563 -3.33 -31.07 7.04
N THR A 564 -3.38 -30.24 6.00
CA THR A 564 -4.54 -30.14 5.09
C THR A 564 -4.97 -31.50 4.52
N GLN A 565 -4.02 -32.34 4.15
CA GLN A 565 -4.24 -33.71 3.67
C GLN A 565 -4.91 -34.65 4.69
N ASN A 566 -4.70 -34.43 6.00
CA ASN A 566 -5.37 -35.21 7.05
C ASN A 566 -6.81 -34.76 7.25
N VAL A 567 -7.04 -33.45 7.19
CA VAL A 567 -8.38 -32.87 7.19
C VAL A 567 -9.19 -33.43 6.02
N LEU A 568 -8.64 -33.37 4.80
CA LEU A 568 -9.31 -33.91 3.62
C LEU A 568 -9.70 -35.38 3.80
N TRP A 569 -8.78 -36.21 4.32
CA TRP A 569 -9.08 -37.62 4.58
C TRP A 569 -10.22 -37.82 5.60
N ARG A 570 -10.26 -37.01 6.67
CA ARG A 570 -11.32 -37.12 7.70
C ARG A 570 -12.68 -36.66 7.16
N LEU A 571 -12.69 -35.59 6.36
CA LEU A 571 -13.90 -35.11 5.71
C LEU A 571 -14.47 -36.15 4.73
N ASP A 572 -13.62 -36.79 3.93
CA ASP A 572 -14.00 -37.90 3.04
C ASP A 572 -14.52 -39.14 3.79
N ARG A 573 -14.27 -39.23 5.11
CA ARG A 573 -14.74 -40.30 6.00
C ARG A 573 -15.92 -39.89 6.86
N GLY A 574 -16.56 -38.78 6.50
CA GLY A 574 -17.92 -38.47 6.93
C GLY A 574 -18.04 -37.66 8.20
N GLU A 575 -16.98 -36.97 8.64
CA GLU A 575 -17.08 -36.05 9.79
C GLU A 575 -18.08 -34.91 9.59
N LEU A 576 -18.42 -34.58 8.34
CA LEU A 576 -19.46 -33.59 8.00
C LEU A 576 -20.75 -34.19 7.43
N ASP A 577 -20.78 -35.48 7.14
CA ASP A 577 -21.94 -36.10 6.47
C ASP A 577 -23.22 -35.88 7.27
N GLY A 578 -24.30 -35.44 6.61
CA GLY A 578 -25.59 -35.22 7.27
C GLY A 578 -25.65 -34.05 8.26
N LEU A 579 -24.55 -33.30 8.46
CA LEU A 579 -24.56 -32.11 9.30
C LEU A 579 -25.00 -30.89 8.49
N HIS A 580 -25.66 -29.95 9.16
CA HIS A 580 -26.13 -28.69 8.58
C HIS A 580 -25.72 -27.47 9.42
N PRO A 581 -24.41 -27.24 9.64
CA PRO A 581 -23.97 -26.10 10.43
C PRO A 581 -24.25 -24.78 9.71
N ARG A 582 -24.53 -23.72 10.47
CA ARG A 582 -24.63 -22.36 9.94
C ARG A 582 -23.27 -21.79 9.56
N THR A 583 -22.20 -22.24 10.20
CA THR A 583 -20.86 -21.69 10.00
C THR A 583 -19.81 -22.77 10.15
N VAL A 584 -18.85 -22.78 9.22
CA VAL A 584 -17.62 -23.58 9.31
C VAL A 584 -16.44 -22.62 9.41
N ILE A 585 -15.61 -22.79 10.43
CA ILE A 585 -14.40 -21.98 10.66
C ILE A 585 -13.20 -22.90 10.46
N ILE A 586 -12.27 -22.51 9.59
CA ILE A 586 -11.10 -23.32 9.23
C ILE A 586 -9.83 -22.58 9.65
N ASN A 587 -9.00 -23.23 10.47
CA ASN A 587 -7.69 -22.75 10.91
C ASN A 587 -6.67 -23.91 10.87
N ILE A 588 -6.17 -24.20 9.67
CA ILE A 588 -5.26 -25.31 9.36
C ILE A 588 -4.07 -24.77 8.55
N GLY A 589 -2.86 -25.23 8.87
CA GLY A 589 -1.61 -24.77 8.26
C GLY A 589 -0.41 -25.48 8.85
#